data_AF-A0A963VC57-F1
#
_entry.id   AF-A0A963VC57-F1
#
_cell.length_a   1.000
_cell.length_b   1.000
_cell.length_c   1.000
_cell.angle_alpha   90.00
_cell.angle_beta   90.00
_cell.angle_gamma   90.00
#
_symmetry.space_group_name_H-M   'P 1'
#
loop_
_entity.id
_entity.type
_entity.pdbx_description
1 polymer ?
#
loop_
_entity_poly.entity_id
_entity_poly.type
_entity_poly.pdbx_seq_one_letter_code
_entity_poly.pdbx_strand_id
1 'polypeptide(L)'
;MTRTLRFPAAALALLCAAPPLARADAGDLRDLHLPLLPRTAAEAARIAAVTAPARDFSAPERFEAKPAGAATVRARPTADAFSDPSANIGLEGRMTFNLGNGLFTKAWVSAPSST
;
A
#
# COMPACT_ATOMS: atom_id res chain seq x y z
N MET A 1 -40.43 -6.56 38.78
CA MET A 1 -39.77 -5.24 38.91
C MET A 1 -38.79 -5.05 37.77
N THR A 2 -39.29 -4.56 36.64
CA THR A 2 -38.55 -4.42 35.37
C THR A 2 -38.04 -3.00 35.22
N ARG A 3 -36.72 -2.80 35.36
CA ARG A 3 -36.05 -1.49 35.26
C ARG A 3 -35.71 -1.21 33.79
N THR A 4 -36.53 -0.41 33.13
CA THR A 4 -36.26 0.13 31.78
C THR A 4 -35.21 1.24 31.87
N LEU A 5 -34.00 0.99 31.37
CA LEU A 5 -33.03 2.07 31.14
C LEU A 5 -33.40 2.80 29.83
N ARG A 6 -33.82 4.06 29.96
CA ARG A 6 -33.91 5.02 28.86
C ARG A 6 -32.51 5.60 28.63
N PHE A 7 -31.93 5.38 27.46
CA PHE A 7 -30.73 6.10 27.02
C PHE A 7 -31.16 7.41 26.34
N PRO A 8 -30.58 8.58 26.68
CA PRO A 8 -30.93 9.83 26.05
C PRO A 8 -30.36 9.89 24.63
N ALA A 9 -31.24 10.13 23.67
CA ALA A 9 -30.97 10.36 22.26
C ALA A 9 -30.31 11.73 22.04
N ALA A 10 -29.04 11.87 22.42
CA ALA A 10 -28.30 13.11 22.18
C ALA A 10 -26.79 12.87 22.18
N ALA A 11 -26.27 12.12 21.21
CA ALA A 11 -24.85 12.22 20.86
C ALA A 11 -24.62 11.72 19.43
N LEU A 12 -23.90 12.54 18.66
CA LEU A 12 -23.16 12.17 17.46
C LEU A 12 -23.93 12.16 16.13
N ALA A 13 -24.48 13.32 15.76
CA ALA A 13 -24.65 13.69 14.35
C ALA A 13 -23.55 14.71 13.98
N LEU A 14 -22.33 14.22 13.73
CA LEU A 14 -21.25 15.06 13.19
C LEU A 14 -20.31 14.22 12.31
N LEU A 15 -20.66 14.09 11.02
CA LEU A 15 -19.84 13.70 9.85
C LEU A 15 -20.88 13.33 8.76
N CYS A 16 -20.93 13.82 7.52
CA CYS A 16 -19.95 14.35 6.61
C CYS A 16 -20.70 15.26 5.63
N ALA A 17 -20.44 16.56 5.64
CA ALA A 17 -20.70 17.40 4.47
C ALA A 17 -19.34 17.61 3.81
N ALA A 18 -18.91 16.65 2.98
CA ALA A 18 -17.73 16.85 2.17
C ALA A 18 -18.11 17.88 1.09
N PRO A 19 -17.51 19.09 1.07
CA PRO A 19 -17.73 20.00 -0.04
C PRO A 19 -17.27 19.31 -1.32
N PRO A 20 -17.91 19.57 -2.48
CA PRO A 20 -17.36 19.13 -3.75
C PRO A 20 -15.92 19.66 -3.81
N LEU A 21 -14.95 18.76 -3.97
CA LEU A 21 -13.59 19.16 -4.26
C LEU A 21 -13.67 20.01 -5.53
N ALA A 22 -13.56 21.33 -5.36
CA ALA A 22 -13.39 22.23 -6.49
C ALA A 22 -12.24 21.65 -7.30
N ARG A 23 -12.51 21.30 -8.57
CA ARG A 23 -11.46 20.91 -9.49
C ARG A 23 -10.50 22.08 -9.46
N ALA A 24 -9.31 21.86 -8.90
CA ALA A 24 -8.25 22.85 -9.00
C ALA A 24 -8.15 23.14 -10.50
N ASP A 25 -8.53 24.36 -10.88
CA ASP A 25 -8.18 24.86 -12.19
C ASP A 25 -6.66 24.81 -12.16
N ALA A 26 -6.09 23.92 -12.96
CA ALA A 26 -4.65 23.80 -13.09
C ALA A 26 -4.22 25.11 -13.75
N GLY A 27 -4.06 26.15 -12.92
CA GLY A 27 -3.70 27.49 -13.33
C GLY A 27 -2.57 27.38 -14.32
N ASP A 28 -2.76 28.01 -15.47
CA ASP A 28 -2.04 27.81 -16.72
C ASP A 28 -0.65 27.16 -16.55
N LEU A 29 -0.60 25.83 -16.41
CA LEU A 29 0.65 25.05 -16.34
C LEU A 29 1.29 24.97 -17.74
N ARG A 30 1.05 25.98 -18.57
CA ARG A 30 1.51 26.11 -19.95
C ARG A 30 2.93 26.63 -20.03
N ASP A 31 3.51 27.06 -18.92
CA ASP A 31 4.96 27.25 -18.78
C ASP A 31 5.69 25.90 -18.62
N LEU A 32 5.19 24.87 -19.29
CA LEU A 32 5.96 23.66 -19.57
C LEU A 32 6.79 23.99 -20.80
N HIS A 33 8.09 24.18 -20.60
CA HIS A 33 9.13 24.22 -21.65
C HIS A 33 9.24 22.90 -22.45
N LEU A 34 8.24 22.02 -22.36
CA LEU A 34 8.12 20.72 -23.03
C LEU A 34 6.78 20.65 -23.77
N PRO A 35 6.74 20.06 -24.98
CA PRO A 35 5.49 19.89 -25.72
C PRO A 35 4.54 18.99 -24.93
N LEU A 36 3.34 19.50 -24.64
CA LEU A 36 2.28 18.71 -24.04
C LEU A 36 1.75 17.71 -25.08
N LEU A 37 2.00 16.41 -24.84
CA LEU A 37 1.38 15.35 -25.64
C LEU A 37 -0.04 15.08 -25.11
N PRO A 38 -1.10 15.32 -25.89
CA PRO A 38 -2.46 15.04 -25.45
C PRO A 38 -2.67 13.54 -25.29
N ARG A 39 -3.40 13.15 -24.24
CA ARG A 39 -3.77 11.76 -24.02
C ARG A 39 -4.69 11.25 -25.12
N THR A 40 -4.48 10.01 -25.55
CA THR A 40 -5.42 9.34 -26.45
C THR A 40 -6.74 9.04 -25.75
N ALA A 41 -7.83 8.90 -26.51
CA ALA A 41 -9.13 8.54 -25.95
C ALA A 41 -9.10 7.19 -25.19
N ALA A 42 -8.35 6.22 -25.71
CA ALA A 42 -8.16 4.93 -25.06
C ALA A 42 -7.42 5.04 -23.72
N GLU A 43 -6.38 5.89 -23.65
CA GLU A 43 -5.67 6.17 -22.40
C GLU A 43 -6.58 6.88 -21.39
N ALA A 44 -7.31 7.90 -21.82
CA ALA A 44 -8.24 8.63 -20.94
C ALA A 44 -9.32 7.70 -20.36
N ALA A 45 -9.90 6.81 -21.18
CA ALA A 45 -10.88 5.82 -20.73
C ALA A 45 -10.29 4.85 -19.71
N ARG A 46 -9.06 4.36 -19.95
CA ARG A 46 -8.36 3.47 -19.02
C ARG A 46 -8.09 4.15 -17.67
N ILE A 47 -7.61 5.40 -17.70
CA ILE A 47 -7.37 6.18 -16.47
C ILE A 47 -8.68 6.37 -15.70
N ALA A 48 -9.74 6.82 -16.38
CA ALA A 48 -11.04 7.03 -15.77
C ALA A 48 -11.60 5.77 -15.08
N ALA A 49 -11.41 4.60 -15.70
CA ALA A 49 -11.81 3.33 -15.11
C ALA A 49 -10.99 2.96 -13.85
N VAL A 50 -9.68 3.22 -13.84
CA VAL A 50 -8.80 2.90 -12.70
C VAL A 50 -8.95 3.89 -11.54
N THR A 51 -9.23 5.16 -11.83
CA THR A 51 -9.36 6.22 -10.81
C THR A 51 -10.80 6.42 -10.33
N ALA A 52 -11.76 5.62 -10.79
CA ALA A 52 -13.14 5.71 -10.34
C ALA A 52 -13.24 5.36 -8.85
N PRO A 53 -13.97 6.14 -8.03
CA PRO A 53 -14.21 5.78 -6.65
C PRO A 53 -14.98 4.45 -6.53
N ALA A 54 -14.61 3.62 -5.56
CA ALA A 54 -15.34 2.41 -5.23
C ALA A 54 -16.78 2.75 -4.80
N ARG A 55 -17.74 1.95 -5.28
CA ARG A 55 -19.18 2.12 -4.98
C ARG A 55 -19.75 0.97 -4.17
N ASP A 56 -19.07 -0.16 -4.13
CA ASP A 56 -19.43 -1.34 -3.37
C ASP A 56 -18.24 -1.71 -2.48
N PHE A 57 -18.51 -2.00 -1.21
CA PHE A 57 -17.53 -2.40 -0.20
C PHE A 57 -17.87 -3.78 0.38
N SER A 58 -18.76 -4.53 -0.26
CA SER A 58 -19.13 -5.89 0.13
C SER A 58 -17.97 -6.89 0.00
N ALA A 59 -16.95 -6.55 -0.81
CA ALA A 59 -15.73 -7.30 -0.99
C ALA A 59 -14.52 -6.36 -1.16
N PRO A 60 -13.29 -6.83 -0.84
CA PRO A 60 -12.07 -6.08 -1.10
C PRO A 60 -11.89 -5.77 -2.60
N GLU A 61 -11.44 -4.56 -2.92
CA GLU A 61 -11.07 -4.20 -4.28
C GLU A 61 -9.86 -5.00 -4.78
N ARG A 62 -9.71 -5.02 -6.10
CA ARG A 62 -8.59 -5.73 -6.73
C ARG A 62 -7.27 -5.15 -6.22
N PHE A 63 -6.40 -6.04 -5.74
CA PHE A 63 -5.07 -5.74 -5.19
C PHE A 63 -5.05 -5.04 -3.83
N GLU A 64 -6.17 -4.88 -3.12
CA GLU A 64 -6.14 -4.36 -1.73
C GLU A 64 -5.27 -5.23 -0.81
N ALA A 65 -5.30 -6.55 -1.01
CA ALA A 65 -4.43 -7.47 -0.28
C ALA A 65 -2.94 -7.37 -0.68
N LYS A 66 -2.57 -6.44 -1.57
CA LYS A 66 -1.20 -6.18 -2.05
C LYS A 66 -0.85 -4.68 -1.89
N PRO A 67 -0.77 -4.16 -0.64
CA PRO A 67 -0.52 -2.74 -0.39
C PRO A 67 0.83 -2.25 -0.93
N ALA A 68 1.82 -3.13 -1.05
CA ALA A 68 3.13 -2.83 -1.66
C ALA A 68 3.22 -3.31 -3.13
N GLY A 69 2.08 -3.62 -3.77
CA GLY A 69 2.03 -4.17 -5.12
C GLY A 69 2.80 -5.50 -5.21
N ALA A 70 3.68 -5.62 -6.21
CA ALA A 70 4.51 -6.79 -6.44
C ALA A 70 5.50 -7.09 -5.29
N ALA A 71 5.83 -6.09 -4.46
CA ALA A 71 6.71 -6.27 -3.31
C ALA A 71 5.96 -6.78 -2.05
N THR A 72 4.65 -7.02 -2.13
CA THR A 72 3.90 -7.58 -1.00
C THR A 72 4.27 -9.04 -0.79
N VAL A 73 4.89 -9.33 0.35
CA VAL A 73 5.16 -10.70 0.82
C VAL A 73 4.09 -11.10 1.84
N ARG A 74 3.66 -12.37 1.81
CA ARG A 74 2.71 -12.91 2.79
C ARG A 74 3.41 -13.22 4.10
N ALA A 75 2.77 -12.90 5.22
CA ALA A 75 3.30 -13.24 6.53
C ALA A 75 3.50 -14.76 6.65
N ARG A 76 4.71 -15.17 7.04
CA ARG A 76 5.06 -16.56 7.33
C ARG A 76 5.27 -16.70 8.84
N PRO A 77 4.72 -17.73 9.51
CA PRO A 77 4.95 -17.99 10.92
C PRO A 77 6.26 -18.76 11.17
N THR A 78 7.24 -18.64 10.28
CA THR A 78 8.54 -19.33 10.35
C THR A 78 9.66 -18.34 10.63
N ALA A 79 10.87 -18.85 10.94
CA ALA A 79 12.05 -18.02 11.14
C ALA A 79 12.43 -17.18 9.90
N ASP A 80 11.95 -17.60 8.72
CA ASP A 80 12.27 -16.96 7.43
C ASP A 80 11.32 -15.80 7.07
N ALA A 81 10.50 -15.30 8.00
CA ALA A 81 9.50 -14.25 7.71
C ALA A 81 10.08 -12.99 7.03
N PHE A 82 11.38 -12.73 7.21
CA PHE A 82 12.09 -11.58 6.66
C PHE A 82 13.21 -11.94 5.67
N SER A 83 13.19 -13.18 5.15
CA SER A 83 14.24 -13.70 4.27
C SER A 83 13.91 -13.63 2.77
N ASP A 84 12.84 -12.92 2.39
CA ASP A 84 12.49 -12.69 0.98
C ASP A 84 12.95 -11.30 0.53
N PRO A 85 13.70 -11.19 -0.59
CA PRO A 85 14.02 -9.90 -1.19
C PRO A 85 12.78 -9.23 -1.77
N SER A 86 12.73 -7.89 -1.78
CA SER A 86 11.66 -7.17 -2.48
C SER A 86 11.69 -7.48 -3.99
N ALA A 87 10.52 -7.70 -4.59
CA ALA A 87 10.40 -8.12 -5.98
C ALA A 87 10.97 -7.12 -7.00
N ASN A 88 11.17 -5.86 -6.61
CA ASN A 88 11.70 -4.80 -7.46
C ASN A 88 13.21 -4.54 -7.28
N ILE A 89 13.91 -5.31 -6.44
CA ILE A 89 15.36 -5.11 -6.29
C ILE A 89 16.10 -5.69 -7.51
N GLY A 90 17.06 -4.94 -8.02
CA GLY A 90 17.93 -5.39 -9.11
C GLY A 90 18.82 -6.55 -8.68
N LEU A 91 19.56 -7.12 -9.64
CA LEU A 91 20.45 -8.27 -9.41
C LEU A 91 21.48 -8.01 -8.29
N GLU A 92 22.14 -6.85 -8.32
CA GLU A 92 23.13 -6.45 -7.32
C GLU A 92 22.51 -6.33 -5.93
N GLY A 93 21.36 -5.65 -5.83
CA GLY A 93 20.62 -5.55 -4.56
C GLY A 93 20.23 -6.91 -4.00
N ARG A 94 19.91 -7.87 -4.87
CA ARG A 94 19.61 -9.25 -4.46
C ARG A 94 20.83 -9.99 -3.92
N MET A 95 22.02 -9.74 -4.47
CA MET A 95 23.27 -10.27 -3.92
C MET A 95 23.55 -9.71 -2.52
N THR A 96 23.43 -8.38 -2.35
CA THR A 96 23.62 -7.72 -1.04
C THR A 96 22.61 -8.20 0.00
N PHE A 97 21.33 -8.34 -0.40
CA PHE A 97 20.29 -8.91 0.46
C PHE A 97 20.64 -10.33 0.92
N ASN A 98 21.03 -11.21 -0.01
CA ASN A 98 21.37 -12.59 0.31
C ASN A 98 22.59 -12.69 1.22
N LEU A 99 23.60 -11.84 1.01
CA LEU A 99 24.77 -11.76 1.89
C LEU A 99 24.38 -11.37 3.31
N GLY A 100 23.52 -10.35 3.46
CA GLY A 100 23.00 -9.90 4.75
C GLY A 100 22.15 -10.97 5.44
N ASN A 101 21.20 -11.59 4.72
CA ASN A 101 20.37 -12.66 5.25
C ASN A 101 21.24 -13.83 5.76
N GLY A 102 22.31 -14.17 5.03
CA GLY A 102 23.27 -15.21 5.42
C GLY A 102 23.97 -14.95 6.75
N LEU A 103 24.14 -13.69 7.18
CA LEU A 103 24.71 -13.35 8.49
C LEU A 103 23.80 -13.80 9.65
N PHE A 104 22.48 -13.73 9.45
CA PHE A 104 21.48 -14.02 10.47
C PHE A 104 20.97 -15.46 10.45
N THR A 105 21.08 -16.15 9.31
CA THR A 105 20.69 -17.56 9.20
C THR A 105 21.83 -18.54 9.47
N LYS A 106 23.09 -18.08 9.48
CA LYS A 106 24.23 -18.95 9.69
C LYS A 106 24.36 -19.34 11.17
N ALA A 107 24.38 -20.64 11.43
CA ALA A 107 24.71 -21.18 12.74
C ALA A 107 26.15 -20.79 13.10
N TRP A 108 26.28 -19.91 14.10
CA TRP A 108 27.57 -19.58 14.70
C TRP A 108 27.99 -20.73 15.58
N VAL A 109 28.93 -21.54 15.10
CA VAL A 109 29.56 -22.57 15.94
C VAL A 109 30.55 -21.86 16.85
N SER A 110 30.41 -22.06 18.16
CA SER A 110 31.37 -21.57 19.14
C SER A 110 32.77 -22.11 18.81
N ALA A 111 33.78 -21.24 18.88
CA ALA A 111 35.16 -21.68 18.69
C ALA A 111 35.49 -22.78 19.72
N PRO A 112 36.21 -23.85 19.31
CA PRO A 112 36.61 -24.90 20.25
C PRO A 112 37.46 -24.27 21.37
N SER A 113 37.08 -24.55 22.62
CA SER A 113 37.87 -24.14 23.78
C SER A 113 39.09 -25.05 23.88
N SER A 114 40.28 -24.45 24.03
CA SER A 114 41.49 -25.19 24.36
C SER A 114 41.60 -25.25 25.88
N THR A 115 41.43 -26.45 26.46
CA THR A 115 41.80 -26.77 27.84
C THR A 115 43.12 -27.51 27.88
#